data_AF-J9DRE5-F1
#
_entry.id   AF-J9DRE5-F1
#
_cell.length_a   1.000
_cell.length_b   1.000
_cell.length_c   1.000
_cell.angle_alpha   90.00
_cell.angle_beta   90.00
_cell.angle_gamma   90.00
#
_symmetry.space_group_name_H-M   'P 1'
#
loop_
_entity.id
_entity.type
_entity.pdbx_description
1 polymer ?
#
loop_
_entity_poly.entity_id
_entity_poly.type
_entity_poly.pdbx_seq_one_letter_code
_entity_poly.pdbx_strand_id
1 'polypeptide(L)'
;MKAAQLHRIDVSVEKYIDRIWDLTHSKKYQKIGRSELKEIFRRDSKEQFYKYVDTVFTAHLKYRHGYDTNAPCWDFITSFFFTATMLTSIGYGYVAPSTFSGRLFGVIYCLIGIPLTLVTVANIAKFISECAFLIHYNCWKKLTTWRDRRKEFTTHDLRPIFSGNDDEQELLDKVKLVRFPP
;
A
#
# COMPACT_ATOMS: atom_id res chain seq x y z
N MET A 1 -17.93 -9.57 12.22
CA MET A 1 -16.63 -10.29 12.23
C MET A 1 -15.94 -10.29 13.60
N LYS A 2 -15.77 -9.15 14.29
CA LYS A 2 -15.14 -9.08 15.64
C LYS A 2 -15.83 -9.92 16.73
N ALA A 3 -17.15 -9.86 16.84
CA ALA A 3 -17.91 -10.60 17.87
C ALA A 3 -17.73 -12.13 17.77
N ALA A 4 -17.65 -12.67 16.56
CA ALA A 4 -17.42 -14.10 16.34
C ALA A 4 -16.00 -14.55 16.72
N GLN A 5 -15.01 -13.66 16.62
CA GLN A 5 -13.63 -13.96 17.05
C GLN A 5 -13.51 -13.92 18.57
N LEU A 6 -14.14 -12.93 19.22
CA LEU A 6 -14.21 -12.84 20.69
C LEU A 6 -14.81 -14.12 21.29
N HIS A 7 -15.94 -14.58 20.78
CA HIS A 7 -16.56 -15.82 21.24
C HIS A 7 -15.65 -17.06 21.09
N ARG A 8 -14.85 -17.13 20.02
CA ARG A 8 -13.89 -18.25 19.83
C ARG A 8 -12.76 -18.22 20.85
N ILE A 9 -12.31 -17.01 21.23
CA ILE A 9 -11.29 -16.82 22.25
C ILE A 9 -11.85 -17.27 23.60
N ASP A 10 -13.05 -16.82 23.98
CA ASP A 10 -13.68 -17.18 25.25
C ASP A 10 -13.84 -18.70 25.39
N VAL A 11 -14.36 -19.38 24.35
CA VAL A 11 -14.48 -20.84 24.34
C VAL A 11 -13.12 -21.55 24.46
N SER A 12 -12.06 -20.97 23.93
CA SER A 12 -10.71 -21.54 24.05
C SER A 12 -10.13 -21.34 25.46
N VAL A 13 -10.45 -20.22 26.11
CA VAL A 13 -10.04 -19.92 27.49
C VAL A 13 -10.73 -20.87 28.47
N GLU A 14 -12.05 -21.04 28.35
CA GLU A 14 -12.82 -21.97 29.19
C GLU A 14 -12.27 -23.40 29.10
N LYS A 15 -12.02 -23.90 27.89
CA LYS A 15 -11.40 -25.22 27.68
C LYS A 15 -10.02 -25.38 28.32
N TYR A 16 -9.26 -24.30 28.42
CA TYR A 16 -7.94 -24.32 29.05
C TYR A 16 -8.05 -24.32 30.58
N ILE A 17 -8.98 -23.55 31.13
CA ILE A 17 -9.29 -23.50 32.56
C ILE A 17 -9.80 -24.85 33.04
N ASP A 18 -10.76 -25.45 32.33
CA ASP A 18 -11.30 -26.78 32.67
C ASP A 18 -10.20 -27.84 32.71
N ARG A 19 -9.27 -27.80 31.75
CA ARG A 19 -8.14 -28.74 31.72
C ARG A 19 -7.21 -28.55 32.93
N ILE A 20 -6.90 -27.31 33.30
CA ILE A 20 -6.08 -27.02 34.48
C ILE A 20 -6.79 -27.49 35.75
N TRP A 21 -8.09 -27.23 35.82
CA TRP A 21 -8.94 -27.63 36.93
C TRP A 21 -8.93 -29.16 37.11
N ASP A 22 -9.11 -29.91 36.02
CA ASP A 22 -9.07 -31.37 35.99
C ASP A 22 -7.69 -31.91 36.37
N LEU A 23 -6.60 -31.30 35.89
CA LEU A 23 -5.24 -31.71 36.24
C LEU A 23 -4.93 -31.48 37.72
N THR A 24 -5.47 -30.41 38.30
CA THR A 24 -5.28 -30.05 39.71
C THR A 24 -6.12 -30.93 40.63
N HIS A 25 -7.32 -31.32 40.20
CA HIS A 25 -8.24 -32.17 40.98
C HIS A 25 -8.09 -33.67 40.72
N SER A 26 -7.32 -34.06 39.71
CA SER A 26 -7.09 -35.47 39.41
C SER A 26 -6.32 -36.14 40.54
N LYS A 27 -6.94 -37.18 41.13
CA LYS A 27 -6.37 -38.03 42.19
C LYS A 27 -5.00 -38.63 41.82
N LYS A 28 -4.67 -38.67 40.53
CA LYS A 28 -3.37 -39.11 39.98
C LYS A 28 -2.21 -38.14 40.31
N TYR A 29 -2.49 -36.85 40.43
CA TYR A 29 -1.48 -35.80 40.65
C TYR A 29 -1.55 -35.19 42.05
N GLN A 30 -2.58 -35.51 42.83
CA GLN A 30 -2.77 -35.03 44.20
C GLN A 30 -1.70 -35.52 45.20
N LYS A 31 -0.97 -36.61 44.88
CA LYS A 31 0.16 -37.15 45.66
C LYS A 31 1.53 -36.60 45.24
N ILE A 32 1.59 -35.82 44.15
CA ILE A 32 2.85 -35.34 43.55
C ILE A 32 3.27 -34.02 44.22
N GLY A 33 4.56 -33.89 44.55
CA GLY A 33 5.10 -32.68 45.16
C GLY A 33 5.01 -31.46 44.24
N ARG A 34 4.92 -30.24 44.80
CA ARG A 34 4.78 -28.99 44.01
C ARG A 34 5.86 -28.84 42.93
N SER A 35 7.07 -29.31 43.19
CA SER A 35 8.21 -29.26 42.27
C SER A 35 7.99 -30.11 41.01
N GLU A 36 7.51 -31.34 41.18
CA GLU A 36 7.22 -32.25 40.06
C GLU A 36 5.98 -31.81 39.28
N LEU A 37 4.94 -31.31 39.97
CA LEU A 37 3.76 -30.74 39.31
C LEU A 37 4.13 -29.54 38.43
N LYS A 38 5.06 -28.69 38.90
CA LYS A 38 5.57 -27.55 38.14
C LYS A 38 6.30 -27.99 36.88
N GLU A 39 7.12 -29.05 36.94
CA GLU A 39 7.82 -29.58 35.76
C GLU A 39 6.87 -30.26 34.77
N ILE A 40 5.85 -30.98 35.25
CA ILE A 40 4.82 -31.57 34.39
C ILE A 40 4.05 -30.47 33.65
N PHE A 41 3.61 -29.44 34.37
CA PHE A 41 2.91 -28.31 33.78
C PHE A 41 3.78 -27.55 32.77
N ARG A 42 5.06 -27.34 33.12
CA ARG A 42 6.03 -26.68 32.25
C ARG A 42 6.30 -27.48 30.97
N ARG A 43 6.38 -28.81 31.06
CA ARG A 43 6.58 -29.69 29.91
C ARG A 43 5.34 -29.73 29.02
N ASP A 44 4.16 -29.95 29.61
CA ASP A 44 2.91 -30.01 28.87
C ASP A 44 2.58 -28.68 28.18
N SER A 45 2.73 -27.56 28.87
CA SER A 45 2.54 -26.23 28.28
C SER A 45 3.48 -25.97 27.10
N LYS A 46 4.76 -26.38 27.21
CA LYS A 46 5.71 -26.28 26.10
C LYS A 46 5.28 -27.13 24.91
N GLU A 47 4.92 -28.39 25.15
CA GLU A 47 4.52 -29.32 24.08
C GLU A 47 3.26 -28.83 23.35
N GLN A 48 2.28 -28.32 24.09
CA GLN A 48 1.07 -27.72 23.51
C GLN A 48 1.41 -26.46 22.70
N PHE A 49 2.29 -25.60 23.19
CA PHE A 49 2.75 -24.44 22.44
C PHE A 49 3.41 -24.84 21.12
N TYR A 50 4.32 -25.82 21.14
CA TYR A 50 4.96 -26.30 19.93
C TYR A 50 3.96 -26.94 18.95
N LYS A 51 3.03 -27.78 19.43
CA LYS A 51 1.98 -28.35 18.58
C LYS A 51 1.07 -27.28 17.97
N TYR A 52 0.71 -26.26 18.75
CA TYR A 52 -0.09 -25.15 18.26
C TYR A 52 0.67 -24.36 17.18
N VAL A 53 1.92 -23.97 17.46
CA VAL A 53 2.77 -23.25 16.50
C VAL A 53 2.94 -24.05 15.22
N ASP A 54 3.21 -25.36 15.32
CA ASP A 54 3.37 -26.23 14.16
C ASP A 54 2.07 -26.40 13.36
N THR A 55 0.93 -26.53 14.05
CA THR A 55 -0.39 -26.60 13.41
C THR A 55 -0.71 -25.31 12.67
N VAL A 56 -0.48 -24.14 13.29
CA VAL A 56 -0.71 -22.84 12.67
C VAL A 56 0.22 -22.64 11.49
N PHE A 57 1.51 -22.97 11.64
CA PHE A 57 2.50 -22.85 10.58
C PHE A 57 2.16 -23.77 9.39
N THR A 58 1.80 -25.01 9.65
CA THR A 58 1.37 -25.99 8.64
C THR A 58 0.08 -25.56 7.95
N ALA A 59 -0.91 -25.06 8.69
CA ALA A 59 -2.13 -24.51 8.12
C ALA A 59 -1.83 -23.29 7.24
N HIS A 60 -0.91 -22.42 7.67
CA HIS A 60 -0.52 -21.24 6.92
C HIS A 60 0.25 -21.59 5.64
N LEU A 61 1.14 -22.58 5.69
CA LEU A 61 1.79 -23.15 4.51
C LEU A 61 0.77 -23.75 3.55
N LYS A 62 -0.17 -24.55 4.06
CA LYS A 62 -1.24 -25.15 3.25
C LYS A 62 -2.09 -24.09 2.55
N TYR A 63 -2.38 -22.98 3.22
CA TYR A 63 -3.08 -21.83 2.64
C TYR A 63 -2.24 -21.14 1.55
N ARG A 64 -0.91 -21.10 1.69
CA ARG A 64 -0.01 -20.59 0.64
C ARG A 64 0.10 -21.51 -0.58
N HIS A 65 -0.18 -22.80 -0.43
CA HIS A 65 0.03 -23.82 -1.45
C HIS A 65 -1.21 -24.18 -2.28
N GLY A 66 -2.28 -23.36 -2.23
CA GLY A 66 -3.39 -23.50 -3.17
C GLY A 66 -4.37 -24.65 -2.85
N TYR A 67 -4.31 -25.25 -1.66
CA TYR A 67 -5.14 -26.42 -1.31
C TYR A 67 -6.56 -26.08 -0.83
N ASP A 68 -6.87 -24.78 -0.69
CA ASP A 68 -8.18 -24.25 -0.33
C ASP A 68 -8.73 -23.48 -1.53
N THR A 69 -10.05 -23.46 -1.74
CA THR A 69 -10.68 -22.84 -2.92
C THR A 69 -10.42 -21.33 -3.02
N ASN A 70 -10.02 -20.70 -1.92
CA ASN A 70 -9.68 -19.27 -1.82
C ASN A 70 -8.16 -19.02 -1.71
N ALA A 71 -7.33 -20.05 -1.80
CA ALA A 71 -5.88 -19.89 -1.66
C ALA A 71 -5.26 -19.26 -2.92
N PRO A 72 -4.18 -18.46 -2.77
CA PRO A 72 -3.40 -17.96 -3.90
C PRO A 72 -2.93 -19.09 -4.83
N CYS A 73 -3.56 -19.22 -6.00
CA CYS A 73 -3.14 -20.14 -7.05
C CYS A 73 -2.28 -19.43 -8.11
N TRP A 74 -1.53 -20.23 -8.86
CA TRP A 74 -0.76 -19.78 -10.03
C TRP A 74 -1.68 -19.69 -11.25
N ASP A 75 -2.38 -18.57 -11.37
CA ASP A 75 -3.13 -18.18 -12.56
C ASP A 75 -2.28 -17.23 -13.41
N PHE A 76 -2.69 -16.99 -14.66
CA PHE A 76 -1.98 -16.07 -15.55
C PHE A 76 -1.86 -14.66 -14.94
N ILE A 77 -2.96 -14.13 -14.39
CA ILE A 77 -3.00 -12.80 -13.79
C ILE A 77 -2.12 -12.73 -12.54
N THR A 78 -2.22 -13.71 -11.63
CA THR A 78 -1.40 -13.74 -10.41
C THR A 78 0.08 -13.93 -10.73
N SER A 79 0.41 -14.70 -11.77
CA SER A 79 1.77 -14.87 -12.28
C SER A 79 2.34 -13.58 -12.86
N PHE A 80 1.55 -12.85 -13.66
CA PHE A 80 1.94 -11.55 -14.20
C PHE A 80 2.13 -10.50 -13.09
N PHE A 81 1.22 -10.46 -12.12
CA PHE A 81 1.38 -9.59 -10.95
C PHE A 81 2.61 -9.96 -10.12
N PHE A 82 2.89 -11.26 -9.96
CA PHE A 82 4.10 -11.72 -9.29
C PHE A 82 5.36 -11.23 -10.01
N THR A 83 5.47 -11.43 -11.33
CA THR A 83 6.65 -10.98 -12.09
C THR A 83 6.79 -9.46 -12.10
N ALA A 84 5.69 -8.72 -12.28
CA ALA A 84 5.70 -7.26 -12.26
C ALA A 84 6.12 -6.70 -10.90
N THR A 85 5.58 -7.22 -9.79
CA THR A 85 5.92 -6.76 -8.43
C THR A 85 7.32 -7.19 -7.99
N MET A 86 7.81 -8.31 -8.52
CA MET A 86 9.18 -8.75 -8.33
C MET A 86 10.16 -7.82 -9.07
N LEU A 87 9.80 -7.41 -10.29
CA LEU A 87 10.57 -6.49 -11.12
C LEU A 87 10.65 -5.07 -10.55
N THR A 88 9.55 -4.58 -9.97
CA THR A 88 9.50 -3.27 -9.29
C THR A 88 10.05 -3.30 -7.86
N SER A 89 10.60 -4.43 -7.40
CA SER A 89 11.13 -4.64 -6.04
C SER A 89 10.11 -4.44 -4.90
N ILE A 90 8.81 -4.43 -5.19
CA ILE A 90 7.76 -4.38 -4.16
C ILE A 90 7.66 -5.72 -3.44
N GLY A 91 7.61 -6.82 -4.22
CA GLY A 91 7.72 -8.19 -3.71
C GLY A 91 6.76 -8.55 -2.57
N TYR A 92 5.44 -8.48 -2.80
CA TYR A 92 4.43 -8.81 -1.76
C TYR A 92 4.58 -10.22 -1.16
N GLY A 93 5.17 -11.18 -1.90
CA GLY A 93 5.37 -12.55 -1.43
C GLY A 93 4.08 -13.34 -1.21
N TYR A 94 2.94 -12.87 -1.74
CA TYR A 94 1.64 -13.54 -1.67
C TYR A 94 1.67 -14.88 -2.42
N VAL A 95 2.31 -14.89 -3.60
CA VAL A 95 2.59 -16.07 -4.42
C VAL A 95 4.11 -16.10 -4.67
N ALA A 96 4.77 -17.24 -4.48
CA ALA A 96 6.21 -17.38 -4.71
C ALA A 96 6.59 -18.81 -5.12
N PRO A 97 7.58 -19.00 -6.03
CA PRO A 97 7.96 -20.32 -6.50
C PRO A 97 8.61 -21.13 -5.38
N SER A 98 8.03 -22.30 -5.09
CA SER A 98 8.58 -23.24 -4.10
C SER A 98 9.74 -24.07 -4.65
N THR A 99 9.80 -24.25 -5.98
CA THR A 99 10.82 -25.05 -6.66
C THR A 99 12.16 -24.34 -6.72
N PHE A 100 13.25 -25.10 -6.60
CA PHE A 100 14.61 -24.56 -6.70
C PHE A 100 14.84 -23.87 -8.04
N SER A 101 14.46 -24.52 -9.15
CA SER A 101 14.60 -23.97 -10.50
C SER A 101 13.80 -22.70 -10.71
N GLY A 102 12.58 -22.61 -10.16
CA GLY A 102 11.74 -21.41 -10.27
C GLY A 102 12.32 -20.22 -9.51
N ARG A 103 12.94 -20.46 -8.34
CA ARG A 103 13.65 -19.42 -7.58
C ARG A 103 14.88 -18.94 -8.35
N LEU A 104 15.68 -19.85 -8.89
CA LEU A 104 16.87 -19.51 -9.68
C LEU A 104 16.51 -18.67 -10.91
N PHE A 105 15.45 -19.06 -11.63
CA PHE A 105 14.92 -18.28 -12.75
C PHE A 105 14.52 -16.86 -12.30
N GLY A 106 13.80 -16.75 -11.18
CA GLY A 106 13.39 -15.45 -10.64
C GLY A 106 14.58 -14.54 -10.30
N VAL A 107 15.65 -15.08 -9.72
CA VAL A 107 16.87 -14.32 -9.42
C VAL A 107 17.51 -13.78 -10.70
N ILE A 108 17.70 -14.62 -11.71
CA ILE A 108 18.29 -14.21 -13.00
C ILE A 108 17.39 -13.16 -13.68
N TYR A 109 16.08 -13.36 -13.65
CA TYR A 109 15.10 -12.42 -14.18
C TYR A 109 15.21 -11.04 -13.50
N CYS A 110 15.36 -10.99 -12.16
CA CYS A 110 15.54 -9.73 -11.43
C CYS A 110 16.84 -9.01 -11.79
N LEU A 111 17.95 -9.75 -11.92
CA LEU A 111 19.26 -9.16 -12.20
C LEU A 111 19.27 -8.37 -13.51
N ILE A 112 18.58 -8.87 -14.54
CA ILE A 112 18.48 -8.21 -15.85
C ILE A 112 17.28 -7.25 -15.90
N GLY A 113 16.18 -7.63 -15.27
CA GLY A 113 14.93 -6.91 -15.35
C GLY A 113 14.93 -5.58 -14.59
N ILE A 114 15.51 -5.53 -13.39
CA ILE A 114 15.55 -4.30 -12.57
C ILE A 114 16.23 -3.14 -13.32
N PRO A 115 17.46 -3.28 -13.87
CA PRO A 115 18.09 -2.17 -14.59
C PRO A 115 17.30 -1.77 -15.85
N LEU A 116 16.75 -2.74 -16.58
CA LEU A 116 15.90 -2.45 -17.74
C LEU A 116 14.65 -1.65 -17.35
N THR A 117 14.02 -2.02 -16.24
CA THR A 117 12.80 -1.36 -15.72
C THR A 117 13.09 0.05 -15.24
N LEU A 118 14.25 0.29 -14.62
CA LEU A 118 14.66 1.64 -14.22
C LEU A 118 14.79 2.56 -15.45
N VAL A 119 15.39 2.08 -16.54
CA VAL A 119 15.52 2.84 -17.78
C VAL A 119 14.16 3.11 -18.42
N THR A 120 13.28 2.11 -18.51
CA THR A 120 11.95 2.29 -19.10
C THR A 120 11.09 3.23 -18.25
N VAL A 121 11.10 3.11 -16.93
CA VAL A 121 10.39 4.00 -16.01
C VAL A 121 10.89 5.44 -16.15
N ALA A 122 12.20 5.66 -16.29
CA ALA A 122 12.75 7.00 -16.52
C ALA A 122 12.23 7.62 -17.83
N ASN A 123 12.15 6.83 -18.90
CA ASN A 123 11.61 7.30 -20.18
C ASN A 123 10.11 7.58 -20.11
N ILE A 124 9.35 6.70 -19.44
CA ILE A 124 7.92 6.90 -19.19
C ILE A 124 7.68 8.15 -18.36
N ALA A 125 8.49 8.40 -17.33
CA ALA A 125 8.40 9.59 -16.49
C ALA A 125 8.64 10.88 -17.28
N LYS A 126 9.61 10.89 -18.21
CA LYS A 126 9.83 12.04 -19.11
C LYS A 126 8.62 12.30 -20.00
N PHE A 127 8.08 11.26 -20.63
CA PHE A 127 6.87 11.38 -21.45
C PHE A 127 5.68 11.91 -20.65
N ILE A 128 5.46 11.39 -19.45
CA ILE A 128 4.40 11.85 -18.54
C ILE A 128 4.61 13.32 -18.17
N SER A 129 5.85 13.75 -17.92
CA SER A 129 6.17 15.13 -17.59
C SER A 129 5.84 16.07 -18.75
N GLU A 130 6.22 15.71 -19.98
CA GLU A 130 5.87 16.48 -21.19
C GLU A 130 4.34 16.57 -21.37
N CYS A 131 3.63 15.46 -21.21
CA CYS A 131 2.17 15.45 -21.24
C CYS A 131 1.56 16.35 -20.15
N ALA A 132 2.09 16.31 -18.93
CA ALA A 132 1.63 17.14 -17.83
C ALA A 132 1.82 18.63 -18.12
N PHE A 133 2.97 19.02 -18.71
CA PHE A 133 3.20 20.39 -19.15
C PHE A 133 2.26 20.82 -20.27
N LEU A 134 1.99 19.96 -21.26
CA LEU A 134 1.03 20.26 -22.33
C LEU A 134 -0.39 20.41 -21.80
N ILE A 135 -0.81 19.53 -20.89
CA ILE A 135 -2.11 19.61 -20.23
C ILE A 135 -2.19 20.90 -19.40
N HIS A 136 -1.16 21.21 -18.61
CA HIS A 136 -1.11 22.45 -17.85
C HIS A 136 -1.16 23.66 -18.78
N TYR A 137 -0.37 23.71 -19.85
CA TYR A 137 -0.35 24.81 -20.80
C TYR A 137 -1.72 25.00 -21.46
N ASN A 138 -2.36 23.93 -21.90
CA ASN A 138 -3.69 23.98 -22.52
C ASN A 138 -4.78 24.40 -21.50
N CYS A 139 -4.71 23.92 -20.27
CA CYS A 139 -5.59 24.35 -19.18
C CYS A 139 -5.39 25.82 -18.84
N TRP A 140 -4.13 26.26 -18.73
CA TRP A 140 -3.78 27.65 -18.42
C TRP A 140 -4.23 28.59 -19.53
N LYS A 141 -3.97 28.25 -20.80
CA LYS A 141 -4.43 29.01 -21.97
C LYS A 141 -5.95 29.12 -22.01
N LYS A 142 -6.68 28.03 -21.75
CA LYS A 142 -8.15 28.10 -21.65
C LYS A 142 -8.59 29.00 -20.49
N LEU A 143 -7.94 28.91 -19.33
CA LEU A 143 -8.23 29.73 -18.16
C LEU A 143 -7.93 31.22 -18.38
N THR A 144 -6.83 31.57 -19.04
CA THR A 144 -6.49 32.97 -19.34
C THR A 144 -7.49 33.56 -20.33
N THR A 145 -7.81 32.87 -21.42
CA THR A 145 -8.83 33.34 -22.38
C THR A 145 -10.22 33.46 -21.73
N TRP A 146 -10.54 32.57 -20.78
CA TRP A 146 -11.80 32.66 -20.02
C TRP A 146 -11.77 33.80 -19.00
N ARG A 147 -10.63 34.08 -18.38
CA ARG A 147 -10.43 35.21 -17.45
C ARG A 147 -10.46 36.56 -18.19
N ASP A 148 -9.87 36.64 -19.37
CA ASP A 148 -9.82 37.87 -20.16
C ASP A 148 -11.22 38.22 -20.71
N ARG A 149 -12.03 37.21 -21.11
CA ARG A 149 -13.46 37.40 -21.39
C ARG A 149 -14.27 37.94 -20.21
N ARG A 150 -13.89 37.61 -18.96
CA ARG A 150 -14.53 38.20 -17.77
C ARG A 150 -14.09 39.64 -17.50
N LYS A 151 -12.86 40.01 -17.86
CA LYS A 151 -12.39 41.40 -17.75
C LYS A 151 -13.04 42.32 -18.77
N GLU A 152 -13.33 41.82 -19.98
CA GLU A 152 -13.99 42.57 -21.05
C GLU A 152 -15.42 43.00 -20.67
N PHE A 153 -16.12 42.21 -19.85
CA PHE A 153 -17.43 42.55 -19.29
C PHE A 153 -17.35 43.63 -18.19
N THR A 154 -16.22 43.77 -17.49
CA THR A 154 -16.01 44.83 -16.48
C THR A 154 -15.49 46.14 -17.09
N THR A 155 -14.77 46.09 -18.22
CA THR A 155 -14.29 47.29 -18.92
C THR A 155 -15.37 48.08 -19.64
N HIS A 156 -16.55 47.50 -19.88
CA HIS A 156 -17.67 48.25 -20.48
C HIS A 156 -18.31 49.27 -19.51
N ASP A 157 -17.94 49.23 -18.22
CA ASP A 157 -18.37 50.17 -17.17
C ASP A 157 -17.29 51.25 -16.84
N LEU A 158 -16.12 51.19 -17.48
CA LEU A 158 -15.06 52.17 -17.31
C LEU A 158 -15.04 53.12 -18.49
N ARG A 159 -15.60 54.32 -18.25
CA ARG A 159 -15.62 55.48 -19.16
C ARG A 159 -14.29 55.66 -19.91
N PRO A 160 -14.30 56.15 -21.15
CA PRO A 160 -13.08 56.38 -21.93
C PRO A 160 -12.13 57.30 -21.16
N ILE A 161 -10.92 56.80 -20.86
CA ILE A 161 -9.84 57.55 -20.19
C ILE A 161 -9.30 58.69 -21.07
N PHE A 162 -9.65 58.71 -22.35
CA PHE A 162 -9.36 59.81 -23.26
C PHE A 162 -10.64 60.63 -23.50
N SER A 163 -11.09 61.32 -22.47
CA SER A 163 -11.81 62.58 -22.67
C SER A 163 -10.77 63.58 -23.16
N GLY A 164 -10.98 64.18 -24.32
CA GLY A 164 -9.95 64.84 -25.14
C GLY A 164 -9.29 66.11 -24.58
N ASN A 165 -9.07 66.24 -23.28
CA ASN A 165 -8.51 67.43 -22.63
C ASN A 165 -7.38 67.14 -21.61
N ASP A 166 -6.88 65.91 -21.47
CA ASP A 166 -5.83 65.60 -20.48
C ASP A 166 -4.42 65.69 -21.10
N ASP A 167 -3.56 66.49 -20.47
CA ASP A 167 -2.21 66.84 -20.94
C ASP A 167 -1.30 65.60 -21.08
N GLU A 168 -0.56 65.51 -22.20
CA GLU A 168 0.29 64.36 -22.58
C GLU A 168 1.26 63.88 -21.47
N GLN A 169 1.65 64.76 -20.56
CA GLN A 169 2.53 64.44 -19.43
C GLN A 169 1.90 63.43 -18.45
N GLU A 170 0.60 63.50 -18.20
CA GLU A 170 -0.10 62.59 -17.27
C GLU A 170 -0.29 61.19 -17.88
N LEU A 171 -0.38 61.13 -19.22
CA LEU A 171 -0.47 59.87 -19.96
C LEU A 171 0.83 59.06 -19.89
N LEU A 172 1.98 59.73 -19.95
CA LEU A 172 3.28 59.06 -19.90
C LEU A 172 3.57 58.44 -18.52
N ASP A 173 3.04 59.01 -17.44
CA ASP A 173 3.23 58.47 -16.08
C ASP A 173 2.33 57.25 -15.81
N LYS A 174 1.10 57.26 -16.32
CA LYS A 174 0.18 56.11 -16.27
C LYS A 174 0.69 54.91 -17.08
N VAL A 175 1.38 55.15 -18.21
CA VAL A 175 2.01 54.10 -19.02
C VAL A 175 3.26 53.52 -18.33
N LYS A 176 3.96 54.32 -17.51
CA LYS A 176 5.18 53.89 -16.79
C LYS A 176 4.89 52.85 -15.70
N LEU A 177 3.69 52.87 -15.10
CA LEU A 177 3.23 51.88 -14.11
C LEU A 177 2.93 50.49 -14.69
N VAL A 178 2.98 50.31 -16.02
CA VAL A 178 2.75 49.02 -16.71
C VAL A 178 4.07 48.24 -16.93
N ARG A 179 5.21 48.72 -16.41
CA ARG A 179 6.48 47.97 -16.50
C ARG A 179 6.53 46.89 -15.40
N PHE A 180 6.25 45.66 -15.84
CA PHE A 180 6.42 44.32 -15.24
C PHE A 180 7.07 44.22 -13.84
N PRO A 181 6.49 43.43 -12.90
CA PRO A 181 7.19 43.09 -11.67
C PRO A 181 8.28 42.01 -11.92
N PRO A 182 9.31 41.93 -11.06
CA PRO A 182 10.39 40.95 -11.12
C PRO A 182 9.93 39.51 -10.88
#